data_AF-A0A4U0TJP7-F1
#
_entry.id   AF-A0A4U0TJP7-F1
#
_cell.length_a   1.000
_cell.length_b   1.000
_cell.length_c   1.000
_cell.angle_alpha   90.00
_cell.angle_beta   90.00
_cell.angle_gamma   90.00
#
_symmetry.space_group_name_H-M   'P 1'
#
loop_
_entity.id
_entity.type
_entity.pdbx_description
1 polymer ?
#
loop_
_entity_poly.entity_id
_entity_poly.type
_entity_poly.pdbx_seq_one_letter_code
_entity_poly.pdbx_strand_id
1 'polypeptide(L)'
;MTDEDKQPRIVASLSLEPSLHSFSSSQAPNLNLTLTLDHDKPITIYADDLAPSLMIACGAFTIYDLKTGIEVKQAKRTHCRIPLPSKVQVDVNENLFHTLYPLTPLTLLAPFTRELRDGGTPPRAGSDSEYSGRHGSCGVDGLETDHQYIMTLASNPRILWHHVRWWEYGTKEEILGAGGLDARVVKFRPGPHKPIEVDTSEIRPVDFGCVS
;
A
#
# COMPACT_ATOMS: atom_id res chain seq x y z
N MET A 1 -23.81 -22.48 13.74
CA MET A 1 -23.52 -21.27 12.95
C MET A 1 -23.07 -21.75 11.60
N THR A 2 -23.86 -21.50 10.57
CA THR A 2 -23.44 -21.69 9.17
C THR A 2 -22.32 -20.68 8.88
N ASP A 3 -21.35 -21.06 8.04
CA ASP A 3 -20.21 -20.19 7.67
C ASP A 3 -20.65 -18.82 7.08
N GLU A 4 -21.91 -18.71 6.66
CA GLU A 4 -22.49 -17.51 6.04
C GLU A 4 -22.53 -16.25 6.93
N ASP A 5 -22.35 -16.37 8.25
CA ASP A 5 -22.35 -15.23 9.18
C ASP A 5 -20.95 -14.78 9.63
N LYS A 6 -19.87 -15.41 9.12
CA LYS A 6 -18.51 -15.04 9.52
C LYS A 6 -18.08 -13.78 8.76
N GLN A 7 -17.56 -12.79 9.47
CA GLN A 7 -16.97 -11.61 8.82
C GLN A 7 -15.75 -12.04 7.97
N PRO A 8 -15.57 -11.52 6.75
CA PRO A 8 -14.43 -11.89 5.92
C PRO A 8 -13.11 -11.51 6.58
N ARG A 9 -12.11 -12.38 6.46
CA ARG A 9 -10.75 -12.11 6.90
C ARG A 9 -9.85 -11.94 5.69
N ILE A 10 -9.03 -10.89 5.69
CA ILE A 10 -8.05 -10.63 4.64
C ILE A 10 -6.67 -10.84 5.24
N VAL A 11 -5.89 -11.73 4.66
CA VAL A 11 -4.49 -11.97 5.04
C VAL A 11 -3.58 -11.26 4.05
N ALA A 12 -2.54 -10.61 4.55
CA ALA A 12 -1.59 -9.87 3.72
C ALA A 12 -0.17 -10.45 3.81
N SER A 13 0.56 -10.36 2.69
CA SER A 13 2.00 -10.60 2.62
C SER A 13 2.70 -9.51 1.81
N LEU A 14 3.99 -9.28 2.08
CA LEU A 14 4.79 -8.24 1.42
C LEU A 14 6.03 -8.82 0.76
N SER A 15 6.43 -8.23 -0.36
CA SER A 15 7.74 -8.44 -0.97
C SER A 15 8.23 -7.19 -1.69
N LEU A 16 9.53 -7.15 -1.99
CA LEU A 16 10.13 -6.14 -2.86
C LEU A 16 10.70 -6.80 -4.12
N GLU A 17 10.41 -6.23 -5.29
CA GLU A 17 10.85 -6.76 -6.58
C GLU A 17 11.44 -5.66 -7.50
N PRO A 18 12.72 -5.74 -7.89
CA PRO A 18 13.70 -6.74 -7.42
C PRO A 18 14.08 -6.52 -5.96
N SER A 19 14.47 -7.59 -5.27
CA SER A 19 15.06 -7.51 -3.92
C SER A 19 16.48 -6.94 -3.93
N LEU A 20 17.13 -6.89 -5.09
CA LEU A 20 18.42 -6.21 -5.29
C LEU A 20 18.22 -5.03 -6.24
N HIS A 21 18.24 -3.81 -5.72
CA HIS A 21 18.04 -2.59 -6.49
C HIS A 21 19.39 -2.00 -6.93
N SER A 22 19.57 -1.76 -8.23
CA SER A 22 20.69 -0.97 -8.75
C SER A 22 20.28 0.49 -8.88
N PHE A 23 21.07 1.41 -8.34
CA PHE A 23 20.85 2.85 -8.53
C PHE A 23 21.17 3.34 -9.95
N SER A 24 21.81 2.49 -10.77
CA SER A 24 21.92 2.69 -12.22
C SER A 24 20.63 2.31 -12.97
N SER A 25 19.67 1.64 -12.33
CA SER A 25 18.34 1.37 -12.88
C SER A 25 17.52 2.65 -12.97
N SER A 26 16.76 2.81 -14.06
CA SER A 26 15.78 3.89 -14.18
C SER A 26 14.52 3.66 -13.33
N GLN A 27 14.33 2.44 -12.81
CA GLN A 27 13.16 2.05 -12.03
C GLN A 27 13.56 1.60 -10.62
N ALA A 28 12.85 2.14 -9.63
CA ALA A 28 12.87 1.66 -8.26
C ALA A 28 12.22 0.26 -8.17
N PRO A 29 12.54 -0.55 -7.14
CA PRO A 29 11.85 -1.80 -6.91
C PRO A 29 10.38 -1.54 -6.57
N ASN A 30 9.50 -2.49 -6.89
CA ASN A 30 8.10 -2.43 -6.51
C ASN A 30 7.91 -3.08 -5.14
N LEU A 31 7.14 -2.40 -4.29
CA LEU A 31 6.51 -2.99 -3.12
C LEU A 31 5.26 -3.74 -3.59
N ASN A 32 5.27 -5.05 -3.36
CA ASN A 32 4.16 -5.93 -3.70
C ASN A 32 3.40 -6.24 -2.41
N LEU A 33 2.12 -5.89 -2.36
CA LEU A 33 1.18 -6.30 -1.32
C LEU A 33 0.26 -7.36 -1.89
N THR A 34 0.40 -8.59 -1.43
CA THR A 34 -0.49 -9.68 -1.81
C THR A 34 -1.54 -9.87 -0.74
N LEU A 35 -2.80 -9.87 -1.16
CA LEU A 35 -3.98 -9.98 -0.32
C LEU A 35 -4.68 -11.29 -0.64
N THR A 36 -4.98 -12.08 0.38
CA THR A 36 -5.74 -13.33 0.25
C THR A 36 -7.00 -13.26 1.10
N LEU A 37 -8.13 -13.59 0.49
CA LEU A 37 -9.41 -13.64 1.18
C LEU A 37 -9.63 -15.02 1.81
N ASP A 38 -9.78 -15.04 3.13
CA ASP A 38 -10.23 -16.17 3.94
C ASP A 38 -11.74 -16.04 4.17
N HIS A 39 -12.50 -16.32 3.09
CA HIS A 39 -13.96 -16.30 3.05
C HIS A 39 -14.46 -17.08 1.82
N ASP A 40 -15.69 -17.59 1.86
CA ASP A 40 -16.28 -18.42 0.79
C ASP A 40 -16.93 -17.61 -0.35
N LYS A 41 -17.31 -16.37 -0.06
CA LYS A 41 -17.89 -15.40 -1.01
C LYS A 41 -16.90 -14.29 -1.37
N PRO A 42 -16.89 -13.81 -2.62
CA PRO A 42 -16.10 -12.65 -3.00
C PRO A 42 -16.56 -11.40 -2.25
N ILE A 43 -15.63 -10.49 -2.03
CA ILE A 43 -15.91 -9.16 -1.51
C ILE A 43 -15.30 -8.11 -2.43
N THR A 44 -15.94 -6.96 -2.51
CA THR A 44 -15.38 -5.79 -3.16
C THR A 44 -15.01 -4.75 -2.13
N ILE A 45 -13.80 -4.22 -2.25
CA ILE A 45 -13.21 -3.26 -1.33
C ILE A 45 -12.85 -1.97 -2.06
N TYR A 46 -12.75 -0.87 -1.32
CA TYR A 46 -12.21 0.38 -1.87
C TYR A 46 -10.69 0.29 -2.06
N ALA A 47 -10.21 0.61 -3.26
CA ALA A 47 -8.81 0.40 -3.65
C ALA A 47 -7.81 1.22 -2.81
N ASP A 48 -8.11 2.50 -2.54
CA ASP A 48 -7.20 3.38 -1.78
C ASP A 48 -6.95 2.88 -0.34
N ASP A 49 -7.86 2.10 0.24
CA ASP A 49 -7.70 1.65 1.63
C ASP A 49 -6.52 0.67 1.78
N LEU A 50 -6.17 -0.07 0.73
CA LEU A 50 -5.07 -1.05 0.72
C LEU A 50 -3.97 -0.72 -0.30
N ALA A 51 -3.89 0.52 -0.78
CA ALA A 51 -2.87 0.91 -1.75
C ALA A 51 -1.45 0.83 -1.14
N PRO A 52 -0.49 0.10 -1.74
CA PRO A 52 0.89 0.02 -1.21
C PRO A 52 1.59 1.38 -1.16
N SER A 53 1.25 2.30 -2.06
CA SER A 53 1.74 3.68 -2.03
C SER A 53 1.37 4.42 -0.74
N LEU A 54 0.19 4.13 -0.17
CA LEU A 54 -0.23 4.69 1.12
C LEU A 54 0.66 4.16 2.25
N MET A 55 1.04 2.89 2.20
CA MET A 55 1.95 2.28 3.18
C MET A 55 3.31 2.98 3.17
N ILE A 56 3.86 3.22 1.97
CA ILE A 56 5.13 3.93 1.78
C ILE A 56 5.01 5.37 2.30
N ALA A 57 3.96 6.10 1.91
CA ALA A 57 3.79 7.51 2.26
C ALA A 57 3.53 7.74 3.76
N CYS A 58 2.81 6.83 4.43
CA CYS A 58 2.46 6.96 5.85
C CYS A 58 3.56 6.47 6.80
N GLY A 59 4.67 5.92 6.28
CA GLY A 59 5.71 5.32 7.10
C GLY A 59 5.25 4.06 7.81
N ALA A 60 4.58 3.17 7.06
CA ALA A 60 4.13 1.87 7.54
C ALA A 60 5.27 0.89 7.87
N PHE A 61 6.50 1.25 7.49
CA PHE A 61 7.67 0.41 7.58
C PHE A 61 8.76 1.05 8.41
N THR A 62 9.54 0.20 9.06
CA THR A 62 10.83 0.52 9.64
C THR A 62 11.90 -0.22 8.84
N ILE A 63 12.93 0.50 8.38
CA ILE A 63 14.03 -0.05 7.60
C ILE A 63 15.30 0.04 8.43
N TYR A 64 16.00 -1.08 8.58
CA TYR A 64 17.31 -1.13 9.24
C TYR A 64 18.38 -1.49 8.24
N ASP A 65 19.49 -0.76 8.29
CA ASP A 65 20.73 -1.13 7.62
C ASP A 65 21.39 -2.28 8.40
N LEU A 66 21.58 -3.43 7.76
CA LEU A 66 22.17 -4.62 8.38
C LEU A 66 23.67 -4.49 8.64
N LYS A 67 24.37 -3.58 7.93
CA LYS A 67 25.80 -3.32 8.12
C LYS A 67 26.06 -2.43 9.31
N THR A 68 25.24 -1.39 9.50
CA THR A 68 25.42 -0.42 10.59
C THR A 68 24.54 -0.71 11.81
N GLY A 69 23.46 -1.47 11.63
CA GLY A 69 22.42 -1.70 12.64
C GLY A 69 21.54 -0.48 12.90
N ILE A 70 21.64 0.57 12.09
CA ILE A 70 20.96 1.85 12.30
C ILE A 70 19.66 1.88 11.48
N GLU A 71 18.60 2.44 12.07
CA GLU A 71 17.34 2.71 11.37
C GLU A 71 17.55 3.80 10.31
N VAL A 72 17.18 3.49 9.07
CA VAL A 72 17.15 4.47 7.98
C VAL A 72 15.93 5.35 8.17
N LYS A 73 16.16 6.66 8.38
CA LYS A 73 15.07 7.62 8.54
C LYS A 73 14.27 7.74 7.25
N GLN A 74 12.96 7.55 7.36
CA GLN A 74 11.99 7.72 6.29
C GLN A 74 11.12 8.95 6.55
N ALA A 75 10.85 9.74 5.53
CA ALA A 75 9.85 10.80 5.58
C ALA A 75 8.46 10.19 5.68
N LYS A 76 7.71 10.72 6.64
CA LYS A 76 6.32 10.36 6.89
C LYS A 76 5.47 11.52 6.43
N ARG A 77 4.59 11.29 5.46
CA ARG A 77 3.57 12.25 5.10
C ARG A 77 2.37 12.01 6.00
N THR A 78 1.90 13.05 6.67
CA THR A 78 0.57 13.03 7.24
C THR A 78 -0.41 13.00 6.07
N HIS A 79 -0.94 11.82 5.76
CA HIS A 79 -1.92 11.69 4.69
C HIS A 79 -3.27 12.23 5.19
N CYS A 80 -3.45 13.54 5.05
CA CYS A 80 -4.74 14.18 5.28
C CYS A 80 -5.67 13.80 4.11
N ARG A 81 -6.81 13.18 4.41
CA ARG A 81 -7.83 12.92 3.40
C ARG A 81 -8.42 14.26 2.95
N ILE A 82 -7.92 14.80 1.83
CA ILE A 82 -8.40 16.07 1.28
C ILE A 82 -9.87 15.89 0.84
N PRO A 83 -10.80 16.77 1.24
CA PRO A 83 -12.17 16.73 0.76
C PRO A 83 -12.21 17.00 -0.76
N LEU A 84 -12.83 16.07 -1.51
CA LEU A 84 -13.03 16.19 -2.95
C LEU A 84 -14.30 17.02 -3.25
N PRO A 85 -14.42 17.74 -4.42
CA PRO A 85 -15.50 18.66 -4.90
C PRO A 85 -16.96 18.41 -4.45
N SER A 86 -18.02 18.28 -5.26
CA SER A 86 -19.38 17.91 -4.72
C SER A 86 -20.06 16.67 -5.29
N LYS A 87 -19.77 16.20 -6.52
CA LYS A 87 -20.29 14.92 -7.07
C LYS A 87 -19.32 14.31 -8.08
N VAL A 88 -19.08 12.99 -8.01
CA VAL A 88 -18.42 12.23 -9.08
C VAL A 88 -19.13 10.88 -9.18
N GLN A 89 -19.81 10.63 -10.30
CA GLN A 89 -20.22 9.28 -10.67
C GLN A 89 -19.01 8.59 -11.29
N VAL A 90 -18.78 7.37 -10.86
CA VAL A 90 -17.59 6.58 -11.17
C VAL A 90 -17.98 5.55 -12.23
N ASP A 91 -17.21 5.46 -13.31
CA ASP A 91 -17.40 4.40 -14.30
C ASP A 91 -17.07 3.02 -13.70
N VAL A 92 -17.77 1.96 -14.10
CA VAL A 92 -17.46 0.57 -13.71
C VAL A 92 -16.02 0.19 -14.07
N ASN A 93 -15.43 0.83 -15.07
CA ASN A 93 -14.04 0.63 -15.48
C ASN A 93 -13.01 1.37 -14.62
N GLU A 94 -13.41 2.25 -13.70
CA GLU A 94 -12.46 2.95 -12.84
C GLU A 94 -11.82 2.03 -11.81
N ASN A 95 -10.51 2.15 -11.59
CA ASN A 95 -9.71 1.36 -10.64
C ASN A 95 -9.97 1.73 -9.17
N LEU A 96 -11.16 2.24 -8.82
CA LEU A 96 -11.49 2.65 -7.46
C LEU A 96 -11.85 1.48 -6.55
N PHE A 97 -12.12 0.30 -7.11
CA PHE A 97 -12.51 -0.87 -6.35
C PHE A 97 -11.70 -2.09 -6.78
N HIS A 98 -11.42 -2.95 -5.81
CA HIS A 98 -10.86 -4.28 -6.04
C HIS A 98 -11.85 -5.33 -5.60
N THR A 99 -12.02 -6.38 -6.40
CA THR A 99 -12.70 -7.60 -5.96
C THR A 99 -11.67 -8.60 -5.46
N LEU A 100 -11.81 -9.02 -4.21
CA LEU A 100 -11.09 -10.14 -3.64
C LEU A 100 -11.94 -11.39 -3.83
N TYR A 101 -11.41 -12.36 -4.58
CA TYR A 101 -12.06 -13.65 -4.78
C TYR A 101 -11.55 -14.66 -3.75
N PRO A 102 -12.40 -15.59 -3.30
CA PRO A 102 -11.98 -16.73 -2.49
C PRO A 102 -10.79 -17.46 -3.12
N LEU A 103 -9.78 -17.79 -2.31
CA LEU A 103 -8.61 -18.58 -2.71
C LEU A 103 -7.76 -18.00 -3.87
N THR A 104 -8.05 -16.78 -4.32
CA THR A 104 -7.34 -16.13 -5.42
C THR A 104 -6.62 -14.90 -4.89
N PRO A 105 -5.28 -14.95 -4.73
CA PRO A 105 -4.53 -13.81 -4.24
C PRO A 105 -4.60 -12.63 -5.21
N LEU A 106 -4.79 -11.43 -4.66
CA LEU A 106 -4.68 -10.16 -5.38
C LEU A 106 -3.35 -9.49 -5.02
N THR A 107 -2.50 -9.23 -6.00
CA THR A 107 -1.25 -8.49 -5.78
C THR A 107 -1.39 -7.05 -6.24
N LEU A 108 -1.21 -6.11 -5.31
CA LEU A 108 -1.13 -4.68 -5.56
C LEU A 108 0.34 -4.25 -5.57
N LEU A 109 0.68 -3.36 -6.49
CA LEU A 109 2.06 -2.94 -6.73
C LEU A 109 2.16 -1.42 -6.57
N ALA A 110 3.25 -0.95 -5.95
CA ALA A 110 3.65 0.45 -6.04
C ALA A 110 5.18 0.56 -6.06
N PRO A 111 5.76 1.51 -6.81
CA PRO A 111 7.18 1.79 -6.73
C PRO A 111 7.59 2.13 -5.29
N PHE A 112 8.62 1.47 -4.78
CA PHE A 112 9.19 1.66 -3.45
C PHE A 112 10.15 2.86 -3.42
N THR A 113 9.62 4.01 -3.81
CA THR A 113 10.29 5.31 -3.87
C THR A 113 9.24 6.40 -3.66
N ARG A 114 9.65 7.67 -3.62
CA ARG A 114 8.71 8.79 -3.65
C ARG A 114 7.92 8.79 -4.96
N GLU A 115 6.60 8.94 -4.87
CA GLU A 115 5.78 9.31 -6.04
C GLU A 115 6.25 10.67 -6.58
N LEU A 116 6.91 10.65 -7.72
CA LEU A 116 7.29 11.85 -8.46
C LEU A 116 6.04 12.35 -9.20
N ARG A 117 5.51 13.50 -8.78
CA ARG A 117 4.28 14.07 -9.35
C ARG A 117 4.35 14.36 -10.85
N ASP A 118 5.53 14.33 -11.47
CA ASP A 118 5.73 14.71 -12.88
C ASP A 118 6.69 13.77 -13.65
N GLY A 119 6.77 12.47 -13.29
CA GLY A 119 7.57 11.51 -14.08
C GLY A 119 9.08 11.78 -14.08
N GLY A 120 9.58 12.46 -13.04
CA GLY A 120 11.02 12.66 -12.85
C GLY A 120 11.76 11.35 -12.61
N THR A 121 13.07 11.37 -12.76
CA THR A 121 13.95 10.27 -12.38
C THR A 121 14.09 10.22 -10.86
N PRO A 122 14.09 9.04 -10.21
CA PRO A 122 14.41 8.94 -8.79
C PRO A 122 15.80 9.55 -8.50
N PRO A 123 15.98 10.20 -7.34
CA PRO A 123 17.26 10.80 -6.97
C PRO A 123 18.37 9.73 -6.89
N ARG A 124 19.59 10.10 -7.26
CA ARG A 124 20.77 9.23 -7.16
C ARG A 124 21.12 8.96 -5.69
N ALA A 125 21.62 7.76 -5.41
CA ALA A 125 22.15 7.36 -4.11
C ALA A 125 23.10 8.41 -3.54
N GLY A 126 22.91 8.75 -2.26
CA GLY A 126 23.89 9.52 -1.50
C GLY A 126 24.17 10.94 -2.03
N SER A 127 23.27 11.58 -2.79
CA SER A 127 23.43 13.01 -3.07
C SER A 127 23.09 13.84 -1.82
N ASP A 128 24.04 13.86 -0.88
CA ASP A 128 24.18 14.99 0.02
C ASP A 128 24.47 16.23 -0.84
N SER A 129 23.71 17.30 -0.58
CA SER A 129 23.77 18.63 -1.20
C SER A 129 22.79 18.91 -2.36
N GLU A 130 21.94 19.91 -2.10
CA GLU A 130 21.13 20.70 -3.05
C GLU A 130 19.72 20.26 -3.46
N TYR A 131 19.12 19.21 -2.88
CA TYR A 131 17.64 19.11 -2.87
C TYR A 131 17.07 19.59 -1.53
N SER A 132 16.87 20.90 -1.45
CA SER A 132 16.40 21.66 -0.29
C SER A 132 15.31 20.96 0.57
N GLY A 133 15.72 20.46 1.74
CA GLY A 133 15.22 20.86 3.06
C GLY A 133 13.74 20.74 3.43
N ARG A 134 12.82 20.22 2.60
CA ARG A 134 11.38 20.13 2.94
C ARG A 134 10.73 18.76 2.79
N HIS A 135 11.36 17.82 2.10
CA HIS A 135 10.78 16.50 1.85
C HIS A 135 11.85 15.42 2.04
N GLY A 136 11.83 14.68 3.15
CA GLY A 136 12.81 13.61 3.43
C GLY A 136 12.64 12.36 2.56
N SER A 137 13.59 11.42 2.66
CA SER A 137 13.68 10.15 1.91
C SER A 137 12.44 9.26 2.02
N CYS A 138 11.99 8.61 0.93
CA CYS A 138 10.93 7.60 0.95
C CYS A 138 11.37 6.34 0.19
N GLY A 139 11.14 5.16 0.75
CA GLY A 139 11.55 3.90 0.13
C GLY A 139 13.07 3.85 -0.08
N VAL A 140 13.50 3.60 -1.32
CA VAL A 140 14.93 3.49 -1.67
C VAL A 140 15.69 4.82 -1.69
N ASP A 141 15.02 5.97 -1.66
CA ASP A 141 15.64 7.30 -1.84
C ASP A 141 16.67 7.65 -0.76
N GLY A 142 16.59 7.01 0.42
CA GLY A 142 17.48 7.25 1.56
C GLY A 142 18.51 6.14 1.80
N LEU A 143 18.67 5.23 0.84
CA LEU A 143 19.55 4.06 0.99
C LEU A 143 20.90 4.32 0.34
N GLU A 144 21.90 3.59 0.83
CA GLU A 144 23.28 3.63 0.38
C GLU A 144 23.56 2.45 -0.56
N THR A 145 24.44 2.66 -1.54
CA THR A 145 24.95 1.61 -2.41
C THR A 145 25.76 0.59 -1.62
N ASP A 146 25.74 -0.67 -2.06
CA ASP A 146 26.51 -1.79 -1.50
C ASP A 146 26.13 -2.15 -0.06
N HIS A 147 24.90 -1.84 0.34
CA HIS A 147 24.33 -2.14 1.66
C HIS A 147 23.17 -3.13 1.55
N GLN A 148 22.94 -3.86 2.63
CA GLN A 148 21.80 -4.76 2.81
C GLN A 148 20.89 -4.22 3.89
N TYR A 149 19.59 -4.41 3.69
CA TYR A 149 18.54 -3.83 4.50
C TYR A 149 17.51 -4.87 4.86
N ILE A 150 16.89 -4.69 6.02
CA ILE A 150 15.70 -5.42 6.43
C ILE A 150 14.57 -4.42 6.65
N MET A 151 13.44 -4.65 6.00
CA MET A 151 12.21 -3.89 6.14
C MET A 151 11.22 -4.67 6.99
N THR A 152 10.67 -4.01 8.01
CA THR A 152 9.66 -4.59 8.91
C THR A 152 8.44 -3.68 8.99
N LEU A 153 7.27 -4.23 9.34
CA LEU A 153 6.12 -3.39 9.65
C LEU A 153 6.38 -2.58 10.92
N ALA A 154 6.12 -1.28 10.84
CA ALA A 154 6.21 -0.40 12.00
C ALA A 154 5.06 -0.72 12.97
N SER A 155 5.38 -0.77 14.27
CA SER A 155 4.44 -1.10 15.35
C SER A 155 3.43 0.01 15.66
N ASN A 156 3.24 0.99 14.78
CA ASN A 156 2.48 2.19 15.07
C ASN A 156 0.98 1.97 14.85
N PRO A 157 0.15 2.02 15.91
CA PRO A 157 -1.29 1.75 15.82
C PRO A 157 -2.08 2.80 15.03
N ARG A 158 -1.46 3.91 14.63
CA ARG A 158 -2.10 4.98 13.84
C ARG A 158 -1.99 4.80 12.34
N ILE A 159 -1.36 3.72 11.89
CA ILE A 159 -1.14 3.48 10.47
C ILE A 159 -2.45 3.02 9.83
N LEU A 160 -3.00 3.81 8.91
CA LEU A 160 -4.35 3.61 8.36
C LEU A 160 -4.50 2.47 7.34
N TRP A 161 -3.41 1.88 6.84
CA TRP A 161 -3.45 0.94 5.70
C TRP A 161 -4.03 -0.44 6.03
N HIS A 162 -4.14 -0.83 7.30
CA HIS A 162 -4.63 -2.16 7.70
C HIS A 162 -6.14 -2.20 7.97
N HIS A 163 -6.87 -1.14 7.65
CA HIS A 163 -8.32 -1.07 7.85
C HIS A 163 -9.07 -0.83 6.54
N VAL A 164 -9.80 -1.86 6.10
CA VAL A 164 -10.77 -1.73 5.01
C VAL A 164 -12.05 -1.16 5.57
N ARG A 165 -12.30 0.13 5.31
CA ARG A 165 -13.44 0.86 5.89
C ARG A 165 -14.71 0.67 5.10
N TRP A 166 -14.55 0.45 3.80
CA TRP A 166 -15.66 0.24 2.88
C TRP A 166 -15.44 -1.06 2.13
N TRP A 167 -16.42 -1.96 2.25
CA TRP A 167 -16.50 -3.20 1.50
C TRP A 167 -17.96 -3.65 1.39
N GLU A 168 -18.24 -4.55 0.45
CA GLU A 168 -19.55 -5.17 0.21
C GLU A 168 -19.37 -6.59 -0.35
N TYR A 169 -20.33 -7.48 -0.14
CA TYR A 169 -20.31 -8.81 -0.73
C TYR A 169 -20.60 -8.77 -2.24
N GLY A 170 -19.93 -9.62 -2.99
CA GLY A 170 -20.08 -9.71 -4.44
C GLY A 170 -18.94 -9.04 -5.20
N THR A 171 -18.99 -9.18 -6.53
CA THR A 171 -17.99 -8.60 -7.42
C THR A 171 -18.25 -7.13 -7.67
N LYS A 172 -17.22 -6.45 -8.19
CA LYS A 172 -17.31 -5.03 -8.55
C LYS A 172 -18.46 -4.80 -9.53
N GLU A 173 -18.65 -5.69 -10.50
CA GLU A 173 -19.69 -5.61 -11.52
C GLU A 173 -21.09 -5.74 -10.92
N GLU A 174 -21.26 -6.65 -9.96
CA GLU A 174 -22.54 -6.86 -9.26
C GLU A 174 -22.92 -5.62 -8.44
N ILE A 175 -21.95 -5.03 -7.75
CA ILE A 175 -22.17 -3.89 -6.85
C ILE A 175 -22.35 -2.58 -7.64
N LEU A 176 -21.56 -2.36 -8.70
CA LEU A 176 -21.62 -1.12 -9.47
C LEU A 176 -22.69 -1.16 -10.58
N GLY A 177 -23.00 -2.34 -11.12
CA GLY A 177 -23.90 -2.51 -12.27
C GLY A 177 -25.38 -2.22 -12.01
N ALA A 178 -25.82 -2.22 -10.74
CA ALA A 178 -27.23 -2.02 -10.39
C ALA A 178 -27.67 -0.54 -10.25
N GLY A 179 -26.76 0.43 -10.34
CA GLY A 179 -27.10 1.84 -10.18
C GLY A 179 -25.95 2.83 -10.00
N GLY A 180 -24.69 2.36 -10.04
CA GLY A 180 -23.50 3.18 -9.81
C GLY A 180 -23.33 3.61 -8.35
N LEU A 181 -22.11 3.49 -7.82
CA LEU A 181 -21.78 3.91 -6.46
C LEU A 181 -21.02 5.25 -6.49
N ASP A 182 -21.44 6.22 -5.68
CA ASP A 182 -20.74 7.52 -5.58
C ASP A 182 -19.39 7.34 -4.84
N ALA A 183 -18.27 7.64 -5.52
CA ALA A 183 -16.93 7.57 -4.95
C ALA A 183 -16.78 8.30 -3.61
N ARG A 184 -17.53 9.37 -3.38
CA ARG A 184 -17.46 10.16 -2.14
C ARG A 184 -18.04 9.42 -0.96
N VAL A 185 -19.14 8.71 -1.20
CA VAL A 185 -19.78 7.87 -0.17
C VAL A 185 -18.76 6.85 0.30
N VAL A 186 -18.05 6.23 -0.63
CA VAL A 186 -17.00 5.25 -0.32
C VAL A 186 -15.79 5.86 0.38
N LYS A 187 -15.26 6.98 -0.14
CA LYS A 187 -14.02 7.57 0.37
C LYS A 187 -14.17 8.13 1.79
N PHE A 188 -15.33 8.69 2.12
CA PHE A 188 -15.54 9.45 3.36
C PHE A 188 -16.54 8.84 4.34
N ARG A 189 -17.38 7.88 3.93
CA ARG A 189 -18.29 7.20 4.84
C ARG A 189 -17.81 5.76 5.12
N PRO A 190 -18.06 5.23 6.32
CA PRO A 190 -17.93 3.80 6.54
C PRO A 190 -18.85 3.04 5.57
N GLY A 191 -18.40 1.85 5.17
CA GLY A 191 -19.19 0.95 4.34
C GLY A 191 -20.45 0.46 5.02
N PRO A 192 -21.30 -0.26 4.26
CA PRO A 192 -22.51 -0.88 4.79
C PRO A 192 -22.21 -1.90 5.90
N HIS A 193 -21.00 -2.45 5.90
CA HIS A 193 -20.53 -3.44 6.87
C HIS A 193 -19.52 -2.86 7.87
N LYS A 194 -19.29 -3.60 8.97
CA LYS A 194 -18.22 -3.28 9.91
C LYS A 194 -16.85 -3.32 9.20
N PRO A 195 -15.91 -2.41 9.51
CA PRO A 195 -14.58 -2.45 8.92
C PRO A 195 -13.90 -3.81 9.10
N ILE A 196 -13.15 -4.24 8.09
CA ILE A 196 -12.29 -5.43 8.18
C ILE A 196 -10.89 -4.95 8.54
N GLU A 197 -10.30 -5.58 9.56
CA GLU A 197 -8.89 -5.44 9.86
C GLU A 197 -8.10 -6.48 9.04
N VAL A 198 -7.11 -6.00 8.31
CA VAL A 198 -6.21 -6.87 7.54
C VAL A 198 -5.31 -7.58 8.54
N ASP A 199 -5.28 -8.90 8.44
CA ASP A 199 -4.39 -9.73 9.23
C ASP A 199 -2.96 -9.57 8.74
N THR A 200 -2.14 -8.99 9.60
CA THR A 200 -0.72 -8.72 9.34
C THR A 200 0.22 -9.69 10.06
N SER A 201 -0.33 -10.69 10.76
CA SER A 201 0.45 -11.65 11.55
C SER A 201 1.39 -12.51 10.70
N GLU A 202 1.07 -12.69 9.42
CA GLU A 202 1.89 -13.45 8.46
C GLU A 202 2.93 -12.60 7.72
N ILE A 203 2.93 -11.28 7.92
CA ILE A 203 3.89 -10.39 7.25
C ILE A 203 5.26 -10.56 7.89
N ARG A 204 6.15 -11.19 7.12
CA ARG A 204 7.55 -11.40 7.50
C ARG A 204 8.39 -10.16 7.19
N PRO A 205 9.55 -10.00 7.86
CA PRO A 205 10.57 -9.06 7.43
C PRO A 205 10.96 -9.32 5.97
N VAL A 206 11.21 -8.24 5.23
CA VAL A 206 11.63 -8.28 3.83
C VAL A 206 13.09 -7.87 3.75
N ASP A 207 13.95 -8.83 3.39
CA ASP A 207 15.36 -8.58 3.14
C ASP A 207 15.56 -8.07 1.70
N PHE A 208 16.38 -7.05 1.54
CA PHE A 208 16.71 -6.47 0.24
C PHE A 208 18.07 -5.76 0.27
N GLY A 209 18.61 -5.41 -0.89
CA GLY A 209 19.91 -4.76 -0.98
C GLY A 209 19.96 -3.72 -2.08
N CYS A 210 20.97 -2.86 -2.00
CA CYS A 210 21.24 -1.85 -2.98
C CYS A 210 22.65 -2.03 -3.57
N VAL A 211 22.77 -1.84 -4.87
CA VAL A 211 24.04 -1.88 -5.61
C VAL A 211 24.16 -0.62 -6.48
N SER A 212 25.37 -0.32 -6.89
CA SER A 212 25.64 0.79 -7.81
C SER A 212 24.91 0.64 -9.16
#